data_AF-A0A942QRI6-F1
#
_entry.id   AF-A0A942QRI6-F1
#
_cell.length_a   1.000
_cell.length_b   1.000
_cell.length_c   1.000
_cell.angle_alpha   90.00
_cell.angle_beta   90.00
_cell.angle_gamma   90.00
#
_symmetry.space_group_name_H-M   'P 1'
#
loop_
_entity.id
_entity.type
_entity.pdbx_description
1 polymer ?
#
loop_
_entity_poly.entity_id
_entity_poly.type
_entity_poly.pdbx_seq_one_letter_code
_entity_poly.pdbx_strand_id
1 'polypeptide(L)'
;RHIIRITADQTGGSLGCFEAEVPAGEGPPFHVHEKEEEFFRILEGRFAFSCNGARVELAEGGVICVPRGSVHRFQNIGQTLGRLMVVMTPGGFEGFFPAAAREPDASPDRICQIGQQFNLRFVFDHAEAA
;
A
#
# COMPACT_ATOMS: atom_id res chain seq x y z
N ARG A 1 7.84 -7.41 3.48
CA ARG A 1 7.46 -7.57 4.91
C ARG A 1 6.77 -6.30 5.38
N HIS A 2 5.75 -6.40 6.24
CA HIS A 2 5.10 -5.23 6.84
C HIS A 2 5.35 -5.18 8.34
N ILE A 3 5.72 -4.00 8.86
CA ILE A 3 5.99 -3.76 10.28
C ILE A 3 5.05 -2.67 10.77
N ILE A 4 4.05 -3.05 11.56
CA ILE A 4 3.06 -2.09 12.09
C ILE A 4 3.74 -1.22 13.16
N ARG A 5 3.61 0.10 13.03
CA ARG A 5 4.22 1.08 13.94
C ARG A 5 3.18 1.75 14.83
N ILE A 6 2.07 2.19 14.24
CA ILE A 6 0.97 2.86 14.93
C ILE A 6 -0.35 2.29 14.39
N THR A 7 -1.22 1.82 15.27
CA THR A 7 -2.55 1.35 14.89
C THR A 7 -3.60 2.45 15.00
N ALA A 8 -4.73 2.27 14.32
CA ALA A 8 -5.91 3.10 14.46
C ALA A 8 -6.37 3.23 15.93
N ASP A 9 -6.29 2.15 16.71
CA ASP A 9 -6.67 2.16 18.13
C ASP A 9 -5.83 3.16 18.95
N GLN A 10 -4.53 3.27 18.63
CA GLN A 10 -3.63 4.20 19.32
C GLN A 10 -3.91 5.67 18.98
N THR A 11 -4.63 5.93 17.89
CA THR A 11 -4.86 7.28 17.35
C THR A 11 -6.33 7.69 17.36
N GLY A 12 -7.20 6.89 17.97
CA GLY A 12 -8.65 7.10 17.93
C GLY A 12 -9.23 7.03 16.52
N GLY A 13 -8.60 6.26 15.63
CA GLY A 13 -9.00 6.07 14.23
C GLY A 13 -8.47 7.14 13.26
N SER A 14 -7.72 8.14 13.73
CA SER A 14 -7.28 9.25 12.86
C SER A 14 -6.23 8.82 11.84
N LEU A 15 -5.32 7.91 12.20
CA LEU A 15 -4.35 7.32 11.28
C LEU A 15 -3.86 5.93 11.70
N GLY A 16 -3.36 5.18 10.74
CA GLY A 16 -2.50 4.01 10.93
C GLY A 16 -1.15 4.24 10.26
N CYS A 17 -0.08 3.64 10.78
CA CYS A 17 1.28 3.78 10.23
C CYS A 17 2.02 2.43 10.27
N PHE A 18 2.67 2.09 9.16
CA PHE A 18 3.48 0.89 9.03
C PHE A 18 4.68 1.12 8.12
N GLU A 19 5.70 0.26 8.24
CA GLU A 19 6.79 0.17 7.27
C GLU A 19 6.58 -1.02 6.34
N ALA A 20 6.93 -0.86 5.07
CA ALA A 20 6.97 -1.92 4.08
C ALA A 20 8.41 -2.11 3.57
N GLU A 21 8.93 -3.33 3.72
CA GLU A 21 10.16 -3.80 3.06
C GLU A 21 9.77 -4.49 1.76
N VAL A 22 10.30 -3.98 0.64
CA VAL A 22 9.87 -4.34 -0.71
C VAL A 22 11.08 -4.80 -1.52
N PRO A 23 11.18 -6.07 -1.93
CA PRO A 23 12.29 -6.54 -2.78
C PRO A 23 12.38 -5.81 -4.11
N ALA A 24 13.53 -5.88 -4.76
CA ALA A 24 13.72 -5.28 -6.08
C ALA A 24 12.73 -5.87 -7.10
N GLY A 25 12.09 -5.01 -7.89
CA GLY A 25 11.07 -5.40 -8.87
C GLY A 25 9.67 -5.65 -8.29
N GLU A 26 9.52 -5.69 -6.97
CA GLU A 26 8.26 -6.02 -6.29
C GLU A 26 7.41 -4.79 -5.96
N GLY A 27 6.13 -5.04 -5.71
CA GLY A 27 5.13 -4.06 -5.29
C GLY A 27 3.72 -4.65 -5.40
N PRO A 28 2.70 -4.01 -4.83
CA PRO A 28 1.34 -4.52 -4.95
C PRO A 28 0.85 -4.45 -6.41
N PRO A 29 -0.14 -5.29 -6.78
CA PRO A 29 -0.92 -5.07 -7.98
C PRO A 29 -1.67 -3.73 -7.89
N PHE A 30 -2.29 -3.30 -8.99
CA PHE A 30 -3.17 -2.12 -8.93
C PHE A 30 -4.29 -2.34 -7.92
N HIS A 31 -4.57 -1.31 -7.14
CA HIS A 31 -5.59 -1.33 -6.10
C HIS A 31 -6.12 0.06 -5.82
N VAL A 32 -7.19 0.09 -5.03
CA VAL A 32 -7.83 1.32 -4.56
C VAL A 32 -8.16 1.17 -3.07
N HIS A 33 -7.92 2.26 -2.35
CA HIS A 33 -8.42 2.48 -0.99
C HIS A 33 -9.67 3.35 -1.08
N GLU A 34 -10.83 2.82 -0.70
CA GLU A 34 -12.10 3.54 -0.87
C GLU A 34 -12.29 4.66 0.18
N LYS A 35 -11.59 4.56 1.31
CA LYS A 35 -11.79 5.46 2.46
C LYS A 35 -10.52 6.23 2.82
N GLU A 36 -9.36 5.64 2.61
CA GLU A 36 -8.08 6.14 3.08
C GLU A 36 -7.34 6.96 2.02
N GLU A 37 -6.76 8.08 2.44
CA GLU A 37 -5.58 8.63 1.77
C GLU A 37 -4.38 7.76 2.17
N GLU A 38 -3.50 7.48 1.20
CA GLU A 38 -2.27 6.73 1.45
C GLU A 38 -1.05 7.61 1.22
N PHE A 39 -0.34 7.92 2.30
CA PHE A 39 0.89 8.70 2.27
C PHE A 39 2.11 7.78 2.33
N PHE A 40 3.08 8.03 1.45
CA PHE A 40 4.35 7.33 1.41
C PHE A 40 5.51 8.27 1.69
N ARG A 41 6.46 7.82 2.52
CA ARG A 41 7.81 8.35 2.62
C ARG A 41 8.80 7.26 2.27
N ILE A 42 9.68 7.51 1.30
CA ILE A 42 10.76 6.58 0.98
C ILE A 42 11.85 6.70 2.03
N LEU A 43 12.08 5.61 2.74
CA LEU A 43 13.14 5.49 3.74
C LEU A 43 14.44 4.96 3.11
N GLU A 44 14.34 4.11 2.09
CA GLU A 44 15.47 3.51 1.39
C GLU A 44 15.04 3.04 0.00
N GLY A 45 15.91 3.17 -1.02
CA GLY A 45 15.67 2.66 -2.37
C GLY A 45 15.02 3.67 -3.33
N ARG A 46 14.48 3.17 -4.43
CA ARG A 46 13.81 3.96 -5.48
C ARG A 46 12.51 3.31 -5.89
N PHE A 47 11.45 4.09 -5.97
CA PHE A 47 10.10 3.60 -6.24
C PHE A 47 9.46 4.35 -7.40
N ALA A 48 8.78 3.61 -8.26
CA ALA A 48 7.82 4.17 -9.20
C ALA A 48 6.42 4.03 -8.62
N PHE A 49 5.68 5.14 -8.57
CA PHE A 49 4.26 5.19 -8.25
C PHE A 49 3.48 5.42 -9.53
N SER A 50 2.42 4.64 -9.74
CA SER A 50 1.47 4.83 -10.84
C SER A 50 0.11 5.10 -10.25
N CYS A 51 -0.54 6.20 -10.65
CA CYS A 51 -1.83 6.63 -10.12
C CYS A 51 -2.56 7.44 -11.19
N ASN A 52 -3.80 7.04 -11.53
CA ASN A 52 -4.66 7.73 -12.51
C ASN A 52 -3.94 8.11 -13.82
N GLY A 53 -3.25 7.16 -14.45
CA GLY A 53 -2.51 7.37 -15.70
C GLY A 53 -1.18 8.14 -15.56
N ALA A 54 -0.86 8.69 -14.39
CA ALA A 54 0.41 9.35 -14.12
C ALA A 54 1.41 8.38 -13.48
N ARG A 55 2.69 8.53 -13.84
CA ARG A 55 3.81 7.80 -13.22
C ARG A 55 4.82 8.78 -12.65
N VAL A 56 5.20 8.58 -11.39
CA VAL A 56 6.20 9.39 -10.69
C VAL A 56 7.26 8.47 -10.11
N GLU A 57 8.53 8.81 -10.28
CA GLU A 57 9.64 8.09 -9.66
C GLU A 57 10.23 8.94 -8.54
N LEU A 58 10.44 8.31 -7.40
CA LEU A 58 10.98 8.96 -6.20
C LEU A 58 12.12 8.10 -5.63
N ALA A 59 13.14 8.76 -5.12
CA ALA A 59 14.24 8.13 -4.40
C ALA A 59 14.10 8.39 -2.89
N GLU A 60 15.05 7.87 -2.10
CA GLU A 60 15.15 8.13 -0.66
C GLU A 60 14.90 9.60 -0.30
N GLY A 61 14.08 9.82 0.72
CA GLY A 61 13.65 11.16 1.13
C GLY A 61 12.38 11.66 0.42
N GLY A 62 12.02 11.07 -0.72
CA GLY A 62 10.81 11.41 -1.47
C GLY A 62 9.52 11.13 -0.70
N VAL A 63 8.51 11.96 -0.94
CA VAL A 63 7.17 11.84 -0.36
C VAL A 63 6.11 11.93 -1.43
N ILE A 64 5.03 11.18 -1.27
CA ILE A 64 3.84 11.27 -2.13
C ILE A 64 2.60 10.94 -1.30
N CYS A 65 1.48 11.56 -1.66
CA CYS A 65 0.17 11.21 -1.15
C CYS A 65 -0.67 10.71 -2.32
N VAL A 66 -1.31 9.55 -2.16
CA VAL A 66 -2.27 9.01 -3.10
C VAL A 66 -3.68 9.33 -2.60
N PRO A 67 -4.48 10.06 -3.40
CA PRO A 67 -5.84 10.40 -3.03
C PRO A 67 -6.75 9.18 -2.88
N ARG A 68 -7.64 9.21 -1.88
CA ARG A 68 -8.67 8.17 -1.72
C ARG A 68 -9.44 7.95 -3.02
N GLY A 69 -9.82 6.71 -3.29
CA GLY A 69 -10.56 6.34 -4.50
C GLY A 69 -9.72 6.32 -5.78
N SER A 70 -8.43 6.66 -5.72
CA SER A 70 -7.55 6.57 -6.89
C SER A 70 -7.08 5.14 -7.12
N VAL A 71 -7.13 4.67 -8.36
CA VAL A 71 -6.48 3.41 -8.75
C VAL A 71 -4.99 3.64 -8.84
N HIS A 72 -4.21 2.88 -8.08
CA HIS A 72 -2.77 3.08 -8.00
C HIS A 72 -2.01 1.80 -7.67
N ARG A 73 -0.68 1.88 -7.84
CA ARG A 73 0.30 0.93 -7.33
C ARG A 73 1.65 1.61 -7.15
N PHE A 74 2.54 0.94 -6.45
CA PHE A 74 3.96 1.25 -6.49
C PHE A 74 4.79 0.02 -6.90
N GLN A 75 6.04 0.26 -7.28
CA GLN A 75 7.03 -0.78 -7.52
C GLN A 75 8.41 -0.28 -7.04
N ASN A 76 9.16 -1.14 -6.37
CA ASN A 76 10.59 -0.89 -6.13
C ASN A 76 11.35 -1.10 -7.45
N ILE A 77 11.81 0.00 -8.05
CA ILE A 77 12.58 0.02 -9.31
C ILE A 77 14.10 0.06 -9.07
N GLY A 78 14.51 -0.07 -7.81
CA GLY A 78 15.91 -0.26 -7.42
C GLY A 78 16.42 -1.68 -7.70
N GLN A 79 17.69 -1.91 -7.34
CA GLN A 79 18.34 -3.23 -7.46
C GLN A 79 18.44 -3.98 -6.13
N THR A 80 18.04 -3.34 -5.03
CA THR A 80 18.13 -3.86 -3.66
C THR A 80 16.78 -3.77 -2.96
N LEU A 81 16.71 -4.29 -1.74
CA LEU A 81 15.55 -4.09 -0.87
C LEU A 81 15.28 -2.59 -0.68
N GLY A 82 14.03 -2.19 -0.88
CA GLY A 82 13.55 -0.84 -0.62
C GLY A 82 12.70 -0.80 0.64
N ARG A 83 12.58 0.39 1.25
CA ARG A 83 11.79 0.61 2.47
C ARG A 83 10.92 1.85 2.34
N LEU A 84 9.64 1.67 2.67
CA LEU A 84 8.63 2.73 2.72
C LEU A 84 8.12 2.86 4.15
N MET A 85 7.87 4.09 4.59
CA MET A 85 6.91 4.37 5.65
C MET A 85 5.59 4.76 4.99
N VAL A 86 4.51 4.12 5.43
CA VAL A 86 3.16 4.31 4.91
C VAL A 86 2.27 4.80 6.04
N VAL A 87 1.50 5.85 5.77
CA VAL A 87 0.50 6.39 6.69
C VAL A 87 -0.85 6.38 5.98
N MET A 88 -1.84 5.78 6.64
CA MET A 88 -3.23 5.68 6.18
C MET A 88 -4.08 6.64 6.98
N THR A 89 -4.90 7.48 6.32
CA THR A 89 -5.88 8.32 7.02
C THR A 89 -7.27 8.25 6.37
N PRO A 90 -8.31 7.81 7.09
CA PRO A 90 -8.29 7.33 8.47
C PRO A 90 -7.50 6.02 8.65
N GLY A 91 -7.21 5.64 9.89
CA GLY A 91 -6.51 4.38 10.19
C GLY A 91 -7.41 3.15 10.01
N GLY A 92 -6.79 1.97 10.04
CA GLY A 92 -7.47 0.66 10.08
C GLY A 92 -6.95 -0.31 9.03
N PHE A 93 -6.47 0.21 7.89
CA PHE A 93 -5.94 -0.62 6.81
C PHE A 93 -4.74 -1.47 7.26
N GLU A 94 -3.93 -1.02 8.22
CA GLU A 94 -2.80 -1.78 8.74
C GLU A 94 -3.20 -3.15 9.32
N GLY A 95 -4.48 -3.34 9.67
CA GLY A 95 -5.06 -4.62 10.08
C GLY A 95 -5.16 -5.67 8.97
N PHE A 96 -5.10 -5.26 7.69
CA PHE A 96 -5.09 -6.17 6.54
C PHE A 96 -3.93 -7.16 6.60
N PHE A 97 -2.72 -6.69 6.89
CA PHE A 97 -1.52 -7.53 6.87
C PHE A 97 -1.56 -8.69 7.88
N PRO A 98 -1.87 -8.48 9.18
CA PRO A 98 -2.01 -9.60 10.11
C PRO A 98 -3.22 -10.48 9.80
N ALA A 99 -4.29 -9.95 9.20
CA ALA A 99 -5.43 -10.77 8.77
C ALA A 99 -5.02 -11.73 7.64
N ALA A 100 -4.35 -11.23 6.60
CA ALA A 100 -3.83 -12.03 5.51
C ALA A 100 -2.76 -13.05 6.00
N ALA A 101 -1.88 -12.66 6.92
CA ALA A 101 -0.84 -13.54 7.46
C ALA A 101 -1.38 -14.74 8.25
N ARG A 102 -2.64 -14.71 8.72
CA ARG A 102 -3.31 -15.86 9.35
C ARG A 102 -3.76 -16.91 8.34
N GLU A 103 -3.81 -16.56 7.06
CA GLU A 103 -4.20 -17.43 5.96
C GLU A 103 -3.10 -17.46 4.88
N PRO A 104 -1.91 -18.03 5.17
CA PRO A 104 -0.73 -17.96 4.29
C PRO A 104 -0.93 -18.62 2.92
N ASP A 105 -1.84 -19.59 2.83
CA ASP A 105 -2.19 -20.31 1.60
C ASP A 105 -3.52 -19.80 0.98
N ALA A 106 -3.98 -18.62 1.38
CA ALA A 106 -5.20 -18.01 0.84
C ALA A 106 -5.11 -17.86 -0.69
N SER A 107 -6.19 -18.23 -1.38
CA SER A 107 -6.33 -17.96 -2.81
C SER A 107 -6.34 -16.45 -3.09
N PRO A 108 -6.04 -16.01 -4.32
CA PRO A 108 -6.18 -14.61 -4.71
C PRO A 108 -7.56 -14.03 -4.40
N ASP A 109 -8.64 -14.78 -4.67
CA ASP A 109 -10.01 -14.37 -4.34
C ASP A 109 -10.20 -14.18 -2.84
N ARG A 110 -9.61 -15.07 -2.03
CA ARG A 110 -9.68 -14.96 -0.58
C ARG A 110 -8.92 -13.73 -0.08
N ILE A 111 -7.75 -13.43 -0.63
CA ILE A 111 -7.02 -12.20 -0.34
C ILE A 111 -7.83 -10.95 -0.70
N CYS A 112 -8.56 -10.97 -1.82
CA CYS A 112 -9.48 -9.88 -2.18
C CYS A 112 -10.61 -9.72 -1.15
N GLN A 113 -11.20 -10.83 -0.67
CA GLN A 113 -12.23 -10.79 0.37
C GLN A 113 -11.70 -10.25 1.70
N ILE A 114 -10.48 -10.59 2.09
CA ILE A 114 -9.83 -10.00 3.27
C ILE A 114 -9.63 -8.50 3.05
N GLY A 115 -9.11 -8.09 1.88
CA GLY A 115 -8.92 -6.68 1.53
C GLY A 115 -10.19 -5.84 1.66
N GLN A 116 -11.34 -6.36 1.22
CA GLN A 116 -12.63 -5.68 1.31
C GLN A 116 -13.03 -5.32 2.75
N GLN A 117 -12.63 -6.12 3.74
CA GLN A 117 -12.88 -5.83 5.16
C GLN A 117 -12.12 -4.58 5.64
N PHE A 118 -11.08 -4.18 4.90
CA PHE A 118 -10.20 -3.05 5.18
C PHE A 118 -10.26 -1.97 4.09
N ASN A 119 -11.38 -1.86 3.37
CA ASN A 119 -11.63 -0.88 2.30
C ASN A 119 -10.62 -0.94 1.14
N LEU A 120 -9.93 -2.07 0.97
CA LEU A 120 -8.99 -2.33 -0.11
C LEU A 120 -9.67 -3.17 -1.20
N ARG A 121 -9.60 -2.70 -2.44
CA ARG A 121 -9.99 -3.49 -3.62
C ARG A 121 -8.86 -3.57 -4.62
N PHE A 122 -8.50 -4.78 -5.03
CA PHE A 122 -7.54 -5.01 -6.11
C PHE A 122 -8.21 -4.83 -7.48
N VAL A 123 -7.44 -4.30 -8.43
CA VAL A 123 -7.85 -4.02 -9.80
C VAL A 123 -6.97 -4.84 -10.74
N PHE A 124 -7.58 -5.76 -11.47
CA PHE A 124 -6.90 -6.65 -12.41
C PHE A 124 -7.20 -6.33 -13.87
N ASP A 125 -8.23 -5.52 -14.14
CA ASP A 125 -8.54 -5.04 -15.48
C ASP A 125 -7.64 -3.85 -15.83
N HIS A 126 -6.91 -3.98 -16.94
CA HIS A 126 -6.01 -2.93 -17.44
C HIS A 126 -6.75 -1.66 -17.86
N ALA A 127 -8.03 -1.73 -18.23
CA ALA A 127 -8.82 -0.55 -18.60
C ALA A 127 -9.17 0.32 -17.39
N GLU A 128 -9.30 -0.27 -16.20
CA GLU A 128 -9.52 0.46 -14.94
C GLU A 128 -8.21 0.99 -14.33
N ALA A 129 -7.07 0.42 -14.73
CA ALA A 129 -5.75 0.77 -14.22
C ALA A 129 -5.02 1.87 -15.02
N ALA A 130 -5.53 2.22 -16.20
CA ALA A 130 -4.98 3.22 -17.12
C ALA A 130 -5.66 4.58 -16.94
#